data_AF-A0A7C1K7Q4-F1
#
_entry.id   AF-A0A7C1K7Q4-F1
#
_cell.length_a   1.000
_cell.length_b   1.000
_cell.length_c   1.000
_cell.angle_alpha   90.00
_cell.angle_beta   90.00
_cell.angle_gamma   90.00
#
_symmetry.space_group_name_H-M   'P 1'
#
loop_
_entity.id
_entity.type
_entity.pdbx_description
1 polymer ?
#
loop_
_entity_poly.entity_id
_entity_poly.type
_entity_poly.pdbx_seq_one_letter_code
_entity_poly.pdbx_strand_id
1 'polypeptide(L)'
;MIEMDARSLPYRELNRLIREAVNAGEDRIRLRNVCGQRYIGAGLRRPVHIEISGVPGNDLGVFMDGPTIIVHNNAQDGVGNTMNDGLIVINGDAGDVVGYGMRGGCLFIRGDVGYRVGIHMKAYKDQVPVIVVGGTAGDFFGEYMAGGIMVLLGAYGRARRALAGDYLGTGMHGGVIYLRGRPDPDRLGKEVRAFDLDAGDAGLLQPLLDRFAAYFGTEPLDVAREPFIKLIPVSHRPYGRLYAT
;
A
#
# COMPACT_ATOMS: atom_id res chain seq x y z
N MET A 1 -15.70 17.85 -13.18
CA MET A 1 -15.14 17.96 -11.81
C MET A 1 -16.23 18.42 -10.89
N ILE A 2 -16.73 17.51 -10.07
CA ILE A 2 -17.76 17.76 -9.06
C ILE A 2 -17.14 17.84 -7.66
N GLU A 3 -17.73 18.64 -6.78
CA GLU A 3 -17.32 18.78 -5.39
C GLU A 3 -18.47 18.38 -4.45
N MET A 4 -18.15 17.62 -3.40
CA MET A 4 -19.10 17.12 -2.41
C MET A 4 -18.58 17.42 -1.00
N ASP A 5 -19.48 17.87 -0.10
CA ASP A 5 -19.16 18.09 1.31
C ASP A 5 -19.66 16.91 2.16
N ALA A 6 -18.75 16.25 2.87
CA ALA A 6 -19.03 15.07 3.68
C ALA A 6 -19.46 15.36 5.13
N ARG A 7 -19.40 16.62 5.62
CA ARG A 7 -19.54 16.97 7.05
C ARG A 7 -20.77 16.40 7.76
N SER A 8 -21.87 16.22 7.03
CA SER A 8 -23.13 15.68 7.56
C SER A 8 -23.63 14.46 6.80
N LEU A 9 -22.82 13.88 5.93
CA LEU A 9 -23.20 12.74 5.12
C LEU A 9 -22.77 11.43 5.80
N PRO A 10 -23.71 10.52 6.10
CA PRO A 10 -23.37 9.15 6.45
C PRO A 10 -22.60 8.49 5.32
N TYR A 11 -21.71 7.55 5.64
CA TYR A 11 -20.85 6.92 4.65
C TYR A 11 -21.63 6.31 3.48
N ARG A 12 -22.79 5.70 3.73
CA ARG A 12 -23.62 5.08 2.68
C ARG A 12 -24.11 6.10 1.66
N GLU A 13 -24.52 7.27 2.14
CA GLU A 13 -25.02 8.34 1.30
C GLU A 13 -23.90 8.96 0.47
N LEU A 14 -22.76 9.26 1.09
CA LEU A 14 -21.58 9.75 0.36
C LEU A 14 -21.16 8.78 -0.75
N ASN A 15 -21.09 7.48 -0.45
CA ASN A 15 -20.75 6.47 -1.45
C ASN A 15 -21.77 6.35 -2.58
N ARG A 16 -23.07 6.50 -2.28
CA ARG A 16 -24.12 6.54 -3.30
C ARG A 16 -23.90 7.72 -4.25
N LEU A 17 -23.68 8.93 -3.71
CA LEU A 17 -23.44 10.14 -4.50
C LEU A 17 -22.20 10.02 -5.39
N ILE A 18 -21.10 9.46 -4.85
CA ILE A 18 -19.88 9.20 -5.63
C ILE A 18 -20.18 8.27 -6.80
N ARG A 19 -20.89 7.14 -6.56
CA ARG A 19 -21.24 6.19 -7.63
C ARG A 19 -22.14 6.82 -8.68
N GLU A 20 -23.13 7.61 -8.27
CA GLU A 20 -24.03 8.31 -9.19
C GLU A 20 -23.25 9.29 -10.08
N ALA A 21 -22.34 10.08 -9.51
CA ALA A 21 -21.49 11.00 -10.27
C ALA A 21 -20.61 10.24 -11.29
N VAL A 22 -19.95 9.15 -10.87
CA VAL A 22 -19.13 8.32 -11.78
C VAL A 22 -19.98 7.69 -12.89
N ASN A 23 -21.19 7.22 -12.56
CA ASN A 23 -22.11 6.64 -13.54
C ASN A 23 -22.63 7.68 -14.53
N ALA A 24 -22.79 8.93 -14.09
CA ALA A 24 -23.12 10.07 -14.94
C ALA A 24 -21.95 10.53 -15.83
N GLY A 25 -20.75 9.95 -15.65
CA GLY A 25 -19.58 10.21 -16.49
C GLY A 25 -18.57 11.20 -15.90
N GLU A 26 -18.72 11.60 -14.64
CA GLU A 26 -17.70 12.41 -13.97
C GLU A 26 -16.40 11.62 -13.80
N ASP A 27 -15.30 12.23 -14.25
CA ASP A 27 -13.95 11.68 -14.19
C ASP A 27 -13.10 12.30 -13.07
N ARG A 28 -13.60 13.35 -12.40
CA ARG A 28 -12.92 14.04 -11.29
C ARG A 28 -13.89 14.42 -10.18
N ILE A 29 -13.60 14.02 -8.95
CA ILE A 29 -14.43 14.28 -7.76
C ILE A 29 -13.56 14.86 -6.65
N ARG A 30 -14.03 15.90 -5.97
CA ARG A 30 -13.43 16.44 -4.74
C ARG A 30 -14.35 16.19 -3.55
N LEU A 31 -13.84 15.56 -2.51
CA LEU A 31 -14.55 15.33 -1.26
C LEU A 31 -13.95 16.21 -0.17
N ARG A 32 -14.77 17.07 0.45
CA ARG A 32 -14.36 17.94 1.56
C ARG A 32 -14.91 17.44 2.89
N ASN A 33 -14.23 17.81 3.98
CA ASN A 33 -14.64 17.52 5.36
C ASN A 33 -14.90 16.02 5.61
N VAL A 34 -14.11 15.14 4.97
CA VAL A 34 -14.21 13.70 5.22
C VAL A 34 -13.70 13.40 6.63
N CYS A 35 -14.49 12.68 7.41
CA CYS A 35 -14.22 12.40 8.81
C CYS A 35 -14.74 11.00 9.18
N GLY A 36 -14.08 9.97 8.65
CA GLY A 36 -14.36 8.57 8.96
C GLY A 36 -15.43 7.90 8.09
N GLN A 37 -15.89 8.54 6.99
CA GLN A 37 -16.76 7.85 6.03
C GLN A 37 -15.99 6.69 5.39
N ARG A 38 -16.51 5.48 5.62
CA ARG A 38 -15.93 4.21 5.16
C ARG A 38 -16.22 3.95 3.69
N TYR A 39 -15.44 3.05 3.08
CA TYR A 39 -15.70 2.48 1.75
C TYR A 39 -15.65 3.47 0.58
N ILE A 40 -15.08 4.66 0.76
CA ILE A 40 -14.94 5.64 -0.33
C ILE A 40 -14.16 4.98 -1.48
N GLY A 41 -14.72 5.02 -2.69
CA GLY A 41 -14.12 4.40 -3.87
C GLY A 41 -14.33 2.88 -3.98
N ALA A 42 -15.10 2.26 -3.08
CA ALA A 42 -15.28 0.82 -3.07
C ALA A 42 -15.85 0.29 -4.40
N GLY A 43 -15.20 -0.72 -5.00
CA GLY A 43 -15.68 -1.39 -6.21
C GLY A 43 -15.91 -0.47 -7.41
N LEU A 44 -15.30 0.72 -7.44
CA LEU A 44 -15.28 1.56 -8.63
C LEU A 44 -14.33 0.92 -9.65
N ARG A 45 -14.80 0.78 -10.89
CA ARG A 45 -14.10 0.06 -11.98
C ARG A 45 -13.82 0.91 -13.21
N ARG A 46 -14.04 2.22 -13.11
CA ARG A 46 -13.83 3.16 -14.20
C ARG A 46 -12.72 4.14 -13.80
N PRO A 47 -11.93 4.64 -14.76
CA PRO A 47 -11.00 5.73 -14.49
C PRO A 47 -11.77 6.94 -13.94
N VAL A 48 -11.49 7.30 -12.68
CA VAL A 48 -11.97 8.51 -12.01
C VAL A 48 -10.88 8.94 -11.02
N HIS A 49 -10.65 10.24 -10.92
CA HIS A 49 -9.71 10.85 -9.98
C HIS A 49 -10.48 11.45 -8.80
N ILE A 50 -10.25 10.95 -7.59
CA ILE A 50 -10.93 11.39 -6.37
C ILE A 50 -9.92 12.04 -5.43
N GLU A 51 -10.10 13.32 -5.14
CA GLU A 51 -9.30 14.06 -4.16
C GLU A 51 -10.08 14.17 -2.83
N ILE A 52 -9.44 13.79 -1.72
CA ILE A 52 -10.05 13.71 -0.40
C ILE A 52 -9.36 14.69 0.55
N SER A 53 -10.12 15.67 1.03
CA SER A 53 -9.74 16.57 2.13
C SER A 53 -10.39 16.11 3.43
N GLY A 54 -9.57 15.56 4.32
CA GLY A 54 -10.00 14.94 5.57
C GLY A 54 -9.50 13.49 5.69
N VAL A 55 -9.97 12.77 6.71
CA VAL A 55 -9.55 11.39 7.00
C VAL A 55 -10.65 10.43 6.54
N PRO A 56 -10.47 9.67 5.45
CA PRO A 56 -11.41 8.61 5.09
C PRO A 56 -11.42 7.51 6.15
N GLY A 57 -12.59 6.88 6.32
CA GLY A 57 -12.73 5.74 7.20
C GLY A 57 -12.18 4.45 6.59
N ASN A 58 -12.41 3.34 7.28
CA ASN A 58 -11.93 2.02 6.88
C ASN A 58 -12.33 1.63 5.44
N ASP A 59 -11.50 0.78 4.85
CA ASP A 59 -11.70 0.15 3.53
C ASP A 59 -11.78 1.16 2.38
N LEU A 60 -10.96 2.23 2.43
CA LEU A 60 -10.77 3.14 1.30
C LEU A 60 -10.30 2.37 0.07
N GLY A 61 -11.02 2.48 -1.05
CA GLY A 61 -10.67 1.82 -2.30
C GLY A 61 -10.81 0.29 -2.28
N VAL A 62 -11.59 -0.28 -1.36
CA VAL A 62 -11.79 -1.74 -1.32
C VAL A 62 -12.39 -2.26 -2.64
N PHE A 63 -11.84 -3.34 -3.20
CA PHE A 63 -12.24 -3.91 -4.50
C PHE A 63 -12.13 -2.95 -5.72
N MET A 64 -11.42 -1.83 -5.61
CA MET A 64 -11.28 -0.90 -6.73
C MET A 64 -10.45 -1.49 -7.88
N ASP A 65 -10.74 -1.04 -9.09
CA ASP A 65 -10.18 -1.56 -10.35
C ASP A 65 -10.02 -0.42 -11.36
N GLY A 66 -8.96 0.38 -11.19
CA GLY A 66 -8.57 1.46 -12.11
C GLY A 66 -8.65 2.92 -11.61
N PRO A 67 -9.48 3.32 -10.61
CA PRO A 67 -9.50 4.71 -10.16
C PRO A 67 -8.17 5.21 -9.59
N THR A 68 -8.04 6.54 -9.50
CA THR A 68 -6.98 7.22 -8.73
C THR A 68 -7.60 7.95 -7.54
N ILE A 69 -7.09 7.71 -6.34
CA ILE A 69 -7.57 8.36 -5.10
C ILE A 69 -6.39 9.03 -4.41
N ILE A 70 -6.50 10.34 -4.15
CA ILE A 70 -5.49 11.12 -3.44
C ILE A 70 -6.07 11.61 -2.12
N VAL A 71 -5.45 11.24 -1.00
CA VAL A 71 -5.85 11.67 0.34
C VAL A 71 -4.83 12.67 0.87
N HIS A 72 -5.27 13.90 1.12
CA HIS A 72 -4.41 14.98 1.62
C HIS A 72 -4.18 14.94 3.14
N ASN A 73 -4.46 13.81 3.77
CA ASN A 73 -4.38 13.59 5.22
C ASN A 73 -4.05 12.12 5.49
N ASN A 74 -4.24 11.67 6.73
CA ASN A 74 -4.17 10.25 7.12
C ASN A 74 -5.37 9.46 6.56
N ALA A 75 -5.23 8.13 6.53
CA ALA A 75 -6.32 7.19 6.27
C ALA A 75 -6.41 6.13 7.39
N GLN A 76 -7.60 5.58 7.62
CA GLN A 76 -7.80 4.49 8.60
C GLN A 76 -7.42 3.12 8.00
N ASP A 77 -7.94 2.04 8.57
CA ASP A 77 -7.53 0.67 8.24
C ASP A 77 -8.06 0.18 6.89
N GLY A 78 -7.40 -0.82 6.31
CA GLY A 78 -7.91 -1.55 5.13
C GLY A 78 -7.84 -0.78 3.82
N VAL A 79 -7.01 0.26 3.73
CA VAL A 79 -6.78 0.98 2.45
C VAL A 79 -6.36 0.00 1.37
N GLY A 80 -7.04 0.00 0.22
CA GLY A 80 -6.73 -0.87 -0.91
C GLY A 80 -7.02 -2.35 -0.66
N ASN A 81 -7.89 -2.69 0.29
CA ASN A 81 -8.31 -4.07 0.53
C ASN A 81 -8.88 -4.70 -0.75
N THR A 82 -8.29 -5.81 -1.18
CA THR A 82 -8.65 -6.58 -2.38
C THR A 82 -8.69 -5.71 -3.65
N MET A 83 -7.87 -4.66 -3.69
CA MET A 83 -7.69 -3.81 -4.85
C MET A 83 -7.08 -4.61 -6.02
N ASN A 84 -7.66 -4.46 -7.21
CA ASN A 84 -7.23 -5.17 -8.41
C ASN A 84 -6.38 -4.29 -9.34
N ASP A 85 -6.69 -2.98 -9.41
CA ASP A 85 -5.93 -2.01 -10.19
C ASP A 85 -6.21 -0.57 -9.71
N GLY A 86 -5.40 0.39 -10.15
CA GLY A 86 -5.53 1.81 -9.87
C GLY A 86 -4.41 2.35 -8.99
N LEU A 87 -4.64 3.53 -8.41
CA LEU A 87 -3.67 4.24 -7.59
C LEU A 87 -4.33 4.83 -6.34
N ILE A 88 -3.72 4.63 -5.17
CA ILE A 88 -4.04 5.40 -3.97
C ILE A 88 -2.77 6.07 -3.45
N VAL A 89 -2.85 7.38 -3.20
CA VAL A 89 -1.77 8.18 -2.60
C VAL A 89 -2.28 8.78 -1.29
N ILE A 90 -1.56 8.53 -0.19
CA ILE A 90 -1.87 9.02 1.16
C ILE A 90 -0.76 9.97 1.61
N ASN A 91 -1.07 11.25 1.80
CA ASN A 91 -0.09 12.26 2.21
C ASN A 91 0.26 12.22 3.70
N GLY A 92 -0.49 11.46 4.50
CA GLY A 92 -0.24 11.21 5.91
C GLY A 92 0.11 9.75 6.21
N ASP A 93 -0.32 9.30 7.38
CA ASP A 93 -0.19 7.91 7.85
C ASP A 93 -1.38 7.05 7.37
N ALA A 94 -1.21 5.73 7.32
CA ALA A 94 -2.31 4.79 7.09
C ALA A 94 -2.40 3.75 8.23
N GLY A 95 -3.61 3.26 8.49
CA GLY A 95 -3.87 2.31 9.57
C GLY A 95 -3.36 0.88 9.29
N ASP A 96 -4.05 -0.08 9.89
CA ASP A 96 -3.72 -1.49 9.79
C ASP A 96 -4.20 -2.09 8.46
N VAL A 97 -3.68 -3.26 8.11
CA VAL A 97 -4.13 -4.13 7.01
C VAL A 97 -4.25 -3.44 5.64
N VAL A 98 -3.41 -2.43 5.41
CA VAL A 98 -3.27 -1.78 4.09
C VAL A 98 -2.90 -2.82 3.04
N GLY A 99 -3.62 -2.84 1.91
CA GLY A 99 -3.38 -3.77 0.81
C GLY A 99 -3.77 -5.22 1.10
N TYR A 100 -4.66 -5.47 2.08
CA TYR A 100 -5.13 -6.83 2.38
C TYR A 100 -5.65 -7.52 1.12
N GLY A 101 -5.01 -8.60 0.67
CA GLY A 101 -5.47 -9.39 -0.47
C GLY A 101 -5.39 -8.67 -1.82
N MET A 102 -4.63 -7.56 -1.88
CA MET A 102 -4.40 -6.78 -3.10
C MET A 102 -3.78 -7.64 -4.20
N ARG A 103 -4.26 -7.47 -5.44
CA ARG A 103 -3.85 -8.24 -6.63
C ARG A 103 -3.15 -7.41 -7.71
N GLY A 104 -3.38 -6.11 -7.73
CA GLY A 104 -2.72 -5.17 -8.65
C GLY A 104 -2.94 -3.73 -8.21
N GLY A 105 -2.44 -2.78 -9.01
CA GLY A 105 -2.44 -1.35 -8.69
C GLY A 105 -1.28 -0.93 -7.78
N CYS A 106 -1.28 0.34 -7.37
CA CYS A 106 -0.22 0.93 -6.55
C CYS A 106 -0.78 1.70 -5.35
N LEU A 107 -0.13 1.53 -4.19
CA LEU A 107 -0.36 2.32 -2.98
C LEU A 107 0.92 3.09 -2.63
N PHE A 108 0.83 4.41 -2.48
CA PHE A 108 1.93 5.26 -2.00
C PHE A 108 1.48 5.94 -0.70
N ILE A 109 2.22 5.73 0.38
CA ILE A 109 1.92 6.30 1.69
C ILE A 109 3.13 7.09 2.16
N ARG A 110 2.96 8.38 2.44
CA ARG A 110 4.06 9.25 2.87
C ARG A 110 4.56 8.88 4.26
N GLY A 111 3.64 8.69 5.19
CA GLY A 111 3.94 8.52 6.61
C GLY A 111 4.16 7.07 7.05
N ASP A 112 3.83 6.80 8.30
CA ASP A 112 3.89 5.46 8.90
C ASP A 112 2.66 4.62 8.50
N VAL A 113 2.80 3.30 8.59
CA VAL A 113 1.70 2.34 8.45
C VAL A 113 1.58 1.45 9.67
N GLY A 114 0.37 0.91 9.88
CA GLY A 114 0.05 0.02 11.00
C GLY A 114 0.56 -1.42 10.82
N TYR A 115 -0.18 -2.36 11.39
CA TYR A 115 0.12 -3.79 11.41
C TYR A 115 -0.39 -4.51 10.15
N ARG A 116 0.24 -5.65 9.81
CA ARG A 116 -0.22 -6.60 8.77
C ARG A 116 -0.40 -5.99 7.38
N VAL A 117 0.42 -5.00 7.03
CA VAL A 117 0.39 -4.38 5.71
C VAL A 117 0.82 -5.39 4.64
N GLY A 118 0.10 -5.44 3.53
CA GLY A 118 0.33 -6.38 2.43
C GLY A 118 -0.08 -7.82 2.76
N ILE A 119 -0.88 -8.05 3.81
CA ILE A 119 -1.28 -9.41 4.15
C ILE A 119 -2.02 -10.09 2.99
N HIS A 120 -1.62 -11.30 2.64
CA HIS A 120 -2.18 -12.07 1.51
C HIS A 120 -2.13 -11.36 0.14
N MET A 121 -1.32 -10.32 0.00
CA MET A 121 -1.04 -9.64 -1.27
C MET A 121 -0.43 -10.66 -2.25
N LYS A 122 -0.88 -10.65 -3.50
CA LYS A 122 -0.50 -11.67 -4.50
C LYS A 122 -0.41 -11.09 -5.90
N ALA A 123 0.54 -11.60 -6.68
CA ALA A 123 0.66 -11.28 -8.09
C ALA A 123 0.09 -12.42 -8.95
N TYR A 124 -0.44 -12.09 -10.12
CA TYR A 124 -0.87 -13.07 -11.10
C TYR A 124 -0.60 -12.57 -12.52
N LYS A 125 0.27 -13.27 -13.25
CA LYS A 125 0.75 -12.87 -14.58
C LYS A 125 1.29 -11.43 -14.53
N ASP A 126 0.73 -10.53 -15.34
CA ASP A 126 1.15 -9.14 -15.45
C ASP A 126 0.57 -8.24 -14.34
N GLN A 127 -0.31 -8.77 -13.49
CA GLN A 127 -0.84 -8.04 -12.33
C GLN A 127 0.13 -8.15 -11.15
N VAL A 128 0.90 -7.09 -10.94
CA VAL A 128 1.87 -6.97 -9.85
C VAL A 128 1.44 -5.82 -8.94
N PRO A 129 0.92 -6.09 -7.73
CA PRO A 129 0.56 -5.03 -6.80
C PRO A 129 1.81 -4.41 -6.19
N VAL A 130 1.73 -3.10 -5.89
CA VAL A 130 2.84 -2.34 -5.33
C VAL A 130 2.39 -1.54 -4.10
N ILE A 131 3.17 -1.59 -3.02
CA ILE A 131 2.99 -0.74 -1.83
C ILE A 131 4.32 -0.05 -1.50
N VAL A 132 4.35 1.28 -1.50
CA VAL A 132 5.52 2.09 -1.12
C VAL A 132 5.18 2.92 0.11
N VAL A 133 5.94 2.74 1.19
CA VAL A 133 5.75 3.42 2.47
C VAL A 133 6.96 4.27 2.80
N GLY A 134 6.74 5.56 3.04
CA GLY A 134 7.78 6.52 3.35
C GLY A 134 8.31 6.46 4.78
N GLY A 135 7.45 6.09 5.74
CA GLY A 135 7.79 5.92 7.13
C GLY A 135 8.18 4.49 7.49
N THR A 136 7.75 4.09 8.69
CA THR A 136 7.95 2.76 9.30
C THR A 136 6.66 1.94 9.27
N ALA A 137 6.78 0.64 9.50
CA ALA A 137 5.64 -0.27 9.62
C ALA A 137 5.56 -0.92 11.01
N GLY A 138 4.35 -1.32 11.42
CA GLY A 138 4.16 -2.21 12.56
C GLY A 138 4.59 -3.65 12.27
N ASP A 139 4.16 -4.56 13.13
CA ASP A 139 4.42 -6.00 13.01
C ASP A 139 3.72 -6.61 11.78
N PHE A 140 4.19 -7.78 11.36
CA PHE A 140 3.58 -8.60 10.30
C PHE A 140 3.54 -7.95 8.91
N PHE A 141 4.45 -7.00 8.62
CA PHE A 141 4.57 -6.42 7.29
C PHE A 141 4.92 -7.51 6.25
N GLY A 142 4.08 -7.66 5.21
CA GLY A 142 4.23 -8.71 4.19
C GLY A 142 3.81 -10.11 4.65
N GLU A 143 3.02 -10.24 5.70
CA GLU A 143 2.53 -11.54 6.18
C GLU A 143 1.75 -12.32 5.10
N TYR A 144 2.10 -13.59 4.88
CA TYR A 144 1.47 -14.45 3.86
C TYR A 144 1.44 -13.86 2.43
N MET A 145 2.35 -12.93 2.12
CA MET A 145 2.50 -12.35 0.78
C MET A 145 2.92 -13.44 -0.22
N ALA A 146 2.19 -13.54 -1.34
CA ALA A 146 2.43 -14.52 -2.40
C ALA A 146 2.85 -13.88 -3.73
N GLY A 147 3.10 -12.56 -3.75
CA GLY A 147 3.57 -11.84 -4.93
C GLY A 147 3.37 -10.32 -4.78
N GLY A 148 4.05 -9.55 -5.61
CA GLY A 148 4.03 -8.08 -5.58
C GLY A 148 5.35 -7.47 -5.10
N ILE A 149 5.36 -6.14 -4.98
CA ILE A 149 6.52 -5.36 -4.54
C ILE A 149 6.10 -4.49 -3.36
N MET A 150 6.84 -4.57 -2.26
CA MET A 150 6.67 -3.69 -1.11
C MET A 150 7.96 -2.92 -0.83
N VAL A 151 7.88 -1.66 -0.45
CA VAL A 151 9.04 -0.79 -0.17
C VAL A 151 8.82 -0.03 1.13
N LEU A 152 9.85 0.01 1.99
CA LEU A 152 9.84 0.73 3.27
C LEU A 152 11.06 1.65 3.39
N LEU A 153 10.81 2.97 3.42
CA LEU A 153 11.87 3.99 3.36
C LEU A 153 12.35 4.50 4.73
N GLY A 154 11.51 4.46 5.77
CA GLY A 154 11.90 4.82 7.14
C GLY A 154 12.24 6.29 7.41
N ALA A 155 11.97 7.21 6.47
CA ALA A 155 12.47 8.59 6.54
C ALA A 155 11.36 9.65 6.73
N TYR A 156 10.10 9.31 6.46
CA TYR A 156 9.00 10.27 6.35
C TYR A 156 7.88 10.05 7.39
N GLY A 157 8.10 9.13 8.33
CA GLY A 157 7.20 8.82 9.44
C GLY A 157 7.47 9.64 10.70
N ARG A 158 6.60 9.51 11.70
CA ARG A 158 6.76 10.16 13.01
C ARG A 158 7.51 9.28 14.00
N ALA A 159 7.43 7.97 13.82
CA ALA A 159 7.99 7.03 14.78
C ALA A 159 9.50 6.89 14.66
N ARG A 160 10.21 7.09 15.76
CA ARG A 160 11.66 6.82 15.89
C ARG A 160 11.90 5.37 16.30
N ARG A 161 11.46 4.43 15.46
CA ARG A 161 11.55 2.98 15.68
C ARG A 161 12.35 2.29 14.56
N ALA A 162 12.56 0.99 14.72
CA ALA A 162 13.05 0.13 13.64
C ALA A 162 12.16 0.26 12.40
N LEU A 163 12.71 -0.02 11.21
CA LEU A 163 11.99 0.10 9.94
C LEU A 163 10.64 -0.64 9.96
N ALA A 164 10.63 -1.86 10.49
CA ALA A 164 9.43 -2.67 10.69
C ALA A 164 9.40 -3.26 12.11
N GLY A 165 8.20 -3.65 12.53
CA GLY A 165 7.97 -4.44 13.74
C GLY A 165 8.39 -5.90 13.60
N ASP A 166 7.86 -6.74 14.49
CA ASP A 166 8.17 -8.17 14.55
C ASP A 166 7.49 -8.96 13.42
N TYR A 167 7.97 -10.17 13.16
CA TYR A 167 7.42 -11.12 12.17
C TYR A 167 7.39 -10.58 10.73
N LEU A 168 8.37 -9.75 10.36
CA LEU A 168 8.53 -9.17 9.03
C LEU A 168 8.62 -10.28 7.96
N GLY A 169 7.65 -10.30 7.05
CA GLY A 169 7.54 -11.29 5.97
C GLY A 169 7.19 -12.70 6.43
N THR A 170 6.65 -12.89 7.64
CA THR A 170 6.26 -14.23 8.11
C THR A 170 5.28 -14.91 7.15
N GLY A 171 5.55 -16.17 6.82
CA GLY A 171 4.72 -16.93 5.88
C GLY A 171 4.76 -16.42 4.43
N MET A 172 5.69 -15.54 4.05
CA MET A 172 5.86 -15.10 2.66
C MET A 172 6.18 -16.29 1.74
N HIS A 173 5.58 -16.28 0.55
CA HIS A 173 5.68 -17.32 -0.49
C HIS A 173 6.08 -16.78 -1.85
N GLY A 174 5.96 -15.47 -2.07
CA GLY A 174 6.38 -14.82 -3.30
C GLY A 174 6.41 -13.30 -3.17
N GLY A 175 6.97 -12.63 -4.18
CA GLY A 175 7.18 -11.19 -4.20
C GLY A 175 8.52 -10.77 -3.60
N VAL A 176 8.69 -9.47 -3.41
CA VAL A 176 9.90 -8.85 -2.84
C VAL A 176 9.53 -7.70 -1.91
N ILE A 177 10.22 -7.61 -0.78
CA ILE A 177 10.16 -6.46 0.13
C ILE A 177 11.51 -5.76 0.10
N TYR A 178 11.55 -4.49 -0.28
CA TYR A 178 12.74 -3.64 -0.21
C TYR A 178 12.72 -2.78 1.05
N LEU A 179 13.83 -2.76 1.77
CA LEU A 179 14.02 -1.96 2.97
C LEU A 179 15.18 -0.99 2.76
N ARG A 180 14.99 0.30 3.05
CA ARG A 180 16.08 1.29 3.08
C ARG A 180 16.89 1.15 4.37
N GLY A 181 17.58 0.04 4.52
CA GLY A 181 18.39 -0.30 5.68
C GLY A 181 18.34 -1.80 5.97
N ARG A 182 19.26 -2.27 6.82
CA ARG A 182 19.31 -3.67 7.26
C ARG A 182 18.26 -3.96 8.32
N PRO A 183 17.41 -4.98 8.14
CA PRO A 183 16.49 -5.40 9.19
C PRO A 183 17.26 -6.06 10.34
N ASP A 184 16.64 -6.07 11.51
CA ASP A 184 17.02 -6.95 12.60
C ASP A 184 16.67 -8.40 12.22
N PRO A 185 17.65 -9.32 12.11
CA PRO A 185 17.39 -10.71 11.71
C PRO A 185 16.41 -11.45 12.62
N ASP A 186 16.36 -11.09 13.91
CA ASP A 186 15.49 -11.76 14.90
C ASP A 186 14.01 -11.41 14.70
N ARG A 187 13.74 -10.35 13.93
CA ARG A 187 12.37 -9.92 13.58
C ARG A 187 11.86 -10.52 12.29
N LEU A 188 12.71 -11.20 11.52
CA LEU A 188 12.31 -11.78 10.25
C LEU A 188 11.44 -13.02 10.44
N GLY A 189 10.47 -13.18 9.54
CA GLY A 189 9.77 -14.44 9.34
C GLY A 189 10.77 -15.57 9.03
N LYS A 190 10.49 -16.78 9.53
CA LYS A 190 11.38 -17.94 9.39
C LYS A 190 11.64 -18.29 7.93
N GLU A 191 10.68 -17.99 7.05
CA GLU A 191 10.66 -18.27 5.63
C GLU A 191 11.38 -17.20 4.79
N VAL A 192 11.84 -16.11 5.40
CA VAL A 192 12.40 -14.94 4.69
C VAL A 192 13.87 -14.75 5.02
N ARG A 193 14.65 -14.31 4.03
CA ARG A 193 16.05 -13.90 4.23
C ARG A 193 16.32 -12.57 3.53
N ALA A 194 17.31 -11.87 4.07
CA ALA A 194 17.82 -10.62 3.54
C ALA A 194 18.98 -10.87 2.58
N PHE A 195 18.98 -10.16 1.46
CA PHE A 195 20.01 -10.19 0.44
C PHE A 195 20.34 -8.77 -0.01
N ASP A 196 21.58 -8.55 -0.44
CA ASP A 196 21.93 -7.32 -1.13
C ASP A 196 21.19 -7.26 -2.48
N LEU A 197 21.08 -6.05 -3.04
CA LEU A 197 20.45 -5.86 -4.34
C LEU A 197 21.29 -6.50 -5.46
N ASP A 198 20.60 -7.02 -6.47
CA ASP A 198 21.17 -7.45 -7.75
C ASP A 198 20.83 -6.47 -8.89
N ALA A 199 21.32 -6.78 -10.10
CA ALA A 199 21.17 -5.92 -11.27
C ALA A 199 19.71 -5.68 -11.68
N GLY A 200 18.79 -6.59 -11.36
CA GLY A 200 17.37 -6.46 -11.72
C GLY A 200 16.60 -5.55 -10.76
N ASP A 201 17.01 -5.49 -9.50
CA ASP A 201 16.28 -4.77 -8.45
C ASP A 201 16.22 -3.25 -8.71
N ALA A 202 17.30 -2.67 -9.25
CA ALA A 202 17.33 -1.24 -9.57
C ALA A 202 16.25 -0.84 -10.58
N GLY A 203 15.98 -1.69 -11.58
CA GLY A 203 14.94 -1.46 -12.58
C GLY A 203 13.52 -1.50 -12.00
N LEU A 204 13.32 -2.23 -10.90
CA LEU A 204 12.04 -2.28 -10.19
C LEU A 204 11.91 -1.13 -9.19
N LEU A 205 12.97 -0.83 -8.45
CA LEU A 205 12.93 0.06 -7.30
C LEU A 205 13.05 1.54 -7.69
N GLN A 206 13.96 1.90 -8.61
CA GLN A 206 14.17 3.30 -8.96
C GLN A 206 12.89 4.01 -9.46
N PRO A 207 12.08 3.43 -10.37
CA PRO A 207 10.84 4.06 -10.80
C PRO A 207 9.83 4.27 -9.67
N LEU A 208 9.85 3.41 -8.63
CA LEU A 208 8.98 3.55 -7.46
C LEU A 208 9.45 4.70 -6.57
N LEU A 209 10.77 4.86 -6.39
CA LEU A 209 11.36 5.98 -5.65
C LEU A 209 11.07 7.32 -6.35
N ASP A 210 11.20 7.37 -7.69
CA ASP A 210 10.91 8.57 -8.48
C ASP A 210 9.44 8.97 -8.38
N ARG A 211 8.52 8.01 -8.48
CA ARG A 211 7.08 8.24 -8.29
C ARG A 211 6.76 8.70 -6.88
N PHE A 212 7.36 8.09 -5.87
CA PHE A 212 7.20 8.51 -4.47
C PHE A 212 7.63 9.98 -4.29
N ALA A 213 8.80 10.34 -4.80
CA ALA A 213 9.32 11.71 -4.76
C ALA A 213 8.38 12.69 -5.48
N ALA A 214 7.86 12.32 -6.65
CA ALA A 214 6.91 13.12 -7.39
C ALA A 214 5.58 13.33 -6.65
N TYR A 215 5.02 12.30 -6.02
CA TYR A 215 3.75 12.41 -5.30
C TYR A 215 3.87 13.27 -4.02
N PHE A 216 5.01 13.20 -3.34
CA PHE A 216 5.17 13.84 -2.03
C PHE A 216 6.09 15.06 -2.02
N GLY A 217 6.64 15.44 -3.17
CA GLY A 217 7.55 16.57 -3.31
C GLY A 217 8.83 16.41 -2.49
N THR A 218 9.34 15.19 -2.36
CA THR A 218 10.57 14.89 -1.61
C THR A 218 11.78 14.87 -2.55
N GLU A 219 12.98 14.93 -1.98
CA GLU A 219 14.19 14.68 -2.78
C GLU A 219 14.16 13.24 -3.34
N PRO A 220 14.46 13.05 -4.63
CA PRO A 220 14.58 11.72 -5.21
C PRO A 220 15.69 10.93 -4.53
N LEU A 221 15.39 9.68 -4.17
CA LEU A 221 16.37 8.74 -3.67
C LEU A 221 17.01 7.99 -4.84
N ASP A 222 18.32 7.79 -4.79
CA ASP A 222 19.07 6.99 -5.75
C ASP A 222 19.34 5.60 -5.16
N VAL A 223 18.77 4.56 -5.78
CA VAL A 223 18.92 3.17 -5.30
C VAL A 223 20.39 2.75 -5.14
N ALA A 224 21.29 3.29 -5.96
CA ALA A 224 22.72 2.95 -5.91
C ALA A 224 23.46 3.62 -4.75
N ARG A 225 22.88 4.67 -4.16
CA ARG A 225 23.48 5.46 -3.07
C ARG A 225 22.86 5.17 -1.71
N GLU A 226 21.74 4.46 -1.70
CA GLU A 226 20.97 4.17 -0.51
C GLU A 226 21.21 2.73 -0.02
N PRO A 227 21.16 2.47 1.30
CA PRO A 227 21.51 1.17 1.88
C PRO A 227 20.36 0.16 1.76
N PHE A 228 19.84 -0.01 0.54
CA PHE A 228 18.73 -0.91 0.30
C PHE A 228 19.13 -2.38 0.43
N ILE A 229 18.23 -3.14 1.03
CA ILE A 229 18.30 -4.60 1.17
C ILE A 229 16.98 -5.16 0.66
N LYS A 230 17.01 -6.32 0.02
CA LYS A 230 15.81 -7.04 -0.37
C LYS A 230 15.54 -8.23 0.52
N LEU A 231 14.26 -8.47 0.80
CA LEU A 231 13.76 -9.66 1.45
C LEU A 231 12.96 -10.49 0.46
N ILE A 232 13.28 -11.78 0.38
CA ILE A 232 12.58 -12.75 -0.46
C ILE A 232 12.36 -14.05 0.33
N PRO A 233 11.33 -14.85 -0.04
CA PRO A 233 11.12 -16.15 0.58
C PRO A 233 12.19 -17.15 0.14
N VAL A 234 12.73 -17.94 1.09
CA VAL A 234 13.78 -18.94 0.80
C VAL A 234 13.26 -20.28 0.28
N SER A 235 11.95 -20.50 0.29
CA SER A 235 11.34 -21.72 -0.21
C SER A 235 10.10 -21.40 -1.02
N HIS A 236 9.98 -22.01 -2.21
CA HIS A 236 8.74 -21.98 -3.00
C HIS A 236 7.64 -22.88 -2.41
N ARG A 237 7.95 -23.71 -1.40
CA ARG A 237 7.00 -24.61 -0.71
C ARG A 237 7.31 -24.71 0.79
N PRO A 238 7.22 -23.63 1.57
CA PRO A 238 7.55 -23.67 2.99
C PRO A 238 6.65 -24.63 3.78
N TYR A 239 5.43 -24.89 3.30
CA TYR A 239 4.48 -25.84 3.91
C TYR A 239 4.28 -27.14 3.13
N GLY A 240 5.10 -27.42 2.11
CA GLY A 240 4.95 -28.63 1.29
C GLY A 240 5.01 -29.93 2.09
N ARG A 241 5.70 -29.92 3.24
CA ARG A 241 5.82 -31.06 4.17
C ARG A 241 4.72 -31.13 5.24
N LEU A 242 3.89 -30.09 5.38
CA LEU A 242 2.80 -30.05 6.37
C LEU A 242 1.49 -30.60 5.81
N TYR A 243 1.25 -30.43 4.51
CA TYR A 243 -0.04 -30.76 3.87
C TYR A 243 0.02 -31.89 2.84
N ALA A 244 1.22 -32.32 2.44
CA ALA A 244 1.42 -33.47 1.56
C ALA A 244 2.41 -34.43 2.23
N THR A 245 1.87 -35.44 2.90
CA THR A 245 2.57 -36.70 3.23
C THR A 245 2.56 -37.62 2.05
#